data_AF-A0AAJ4TKL4-F1
#
_entry.id   AF-A0AAJ4TKL4-F1
#
_cell.length_a   1.000
_cell.length_b   1.000
_cell.length_c   1.000
_cell.angle_alpha   90.00
_cell.angle_beta   90.00
_cell.angle_gamma   90.00
#
_symmetry.space_group_name_H-M   'P 1'
#
loop_
_entity.id
_entity.type
_entity.pdbx_description
1 polymer ?
#
loop_
_entity_poly.entity_id
_entity_poly.type
_entity_poly.pdbx_seq_one_letter_code
_entity_poly.pdbx_strand_id
1 'polypeptide(L)'
;MDSIADKALKRLFENINFYYDQERSFRVDKLDKCISDIIKLENKKYYKKFDIYNIRYLIEDIKYSVNLNLSDMSKRLYNQILKVIDNILDSTDTELFVGYLKDLRKLVDNYKLVIDKDIADRKKIITSSNDELGTIFLDVTKDTNIEVNTDKLTQLYTKTLKKPDSDKHIIEYETYFNTLKTFVKQIQSTDSFLPLRKNPILSLINLAYIIKNGIFKVDTYLASDIILLKAYYSANSDITKLNIINERINTDTLSTSLTSLQETQPSDELKKIIDFIDLQIFGISRYFNDFNLENIFFHKTHTTNTPKLESFEQLLITLKCIPDTIFDDETLYKKVHKERELYENLFTNNNDKPIEKIIEQSPNNLITKISNKYFQALLEIATSINIAISDENLEVIGPFIEFEKNFNLITSQISKKHEFNHERFYKDIKHLNKIYPRLKSNYSLLKDIEQQLIKNKNGISRLNCFFSKKKFLTYREIRVSNPSNKGINIDKYLTKINKNISNANYENASEKAKELTLFLLNQACYKCPSLIGIYNLPPFSNDYFLTLKEITDDPIINDLKSKQDTYWRI
;
A
#
# COMPACT_ATOMS: atom_id res chain seq x y z
N MET A 1 -12.32 -32.70 -46.43
CA MET A 1 -12.37 -32.91 -44.96
C MET A 1 -11.15 -32.22 -44.39
N ASP A 2 -11.29 -30.98 -43.92
CA ASP A 2 -10.19 -30.28 -43.24
C ASP A 2 -9.76 -31.13 -42.05
N SER A 3 -8.48 -31.49 -42.01
CA SER A 3 -7.96 -32.38 -40.98
C SER A 3 -8.12 -31.71 -39.60
N ILE A 4 -8.27 -32.50 -38.54
CA ILE A 4 -8.33 -31.98 -37.16
C ILE A 4 -7.09 -31.11 -36.86
N ALA A 5 -5.95 -31.42 -37.50
CA ALA A 5 -4.72 -30.64 -37.42
C ALA A 5 -4.87 -29.23 -38.03
N ASP A 6 -5.53 -29.09 -39.18
CA ASP A 6 -5.74 -27.78 -39.83
C ASP A 6 -6.62 -26.86 -38.98
N LYS A 7 -7.66 -27.41 -38.34
CA LYS A 7 -8.53 -26.67 -37.41
C LYS A 7 -7.80 -26.24 -36.14
N ALA A 8 -6.94 -27.11 -35.60
CA ALA A 8 -6.15 -26.81 -34.41
C ALA A 8 -5.10 -25.73 -34.69
N LEU A 9 -4.43 -25.80 -35.85
CA LEU A 9 -3.45 -24.81 -36.30
C LEU A 9 -4.11 -23.45 -36.56
N LYS A 10 -5.27 -23.43 -37.22
CA LYS A 10 -6.06 -22.20 -37.42
C LYS A 10 -6.44 -21.55 -36.09
N ARG A 11 -6.91 -22.34 -35.12
CA ARG A 11 -7.26 -21.86 -33.78
C ARG A 11 -6.04 -21.32 -33.01
N LEU A 12 -4.87 -21.92 -33.19
CA LEU A 12 -3.61 -21.40 -32.63
C LEU A 12 -3.28 -20.03 -33.19
N PHE A 13 -3.36 -19.85 -34.52
CA PHE A 13 -3.11 -18.54 -35.14
C PHE A 13 -4.15 -17.49 -34.75
N GLU A 14 -5.43 -17.85 -34.64
CA GLU A 14 -6.49 -16.96 -34.14
C GLU A 14 -6.20 -16.51 -32.70
N ASN A 15 -5.81 -17.44 -31.81
CA ASN A 15 -5.46 -17.11 -30.43
C ASN A 15 -4.20 -16.24 -30.33
N ILE A 16 -3.17 -16.52 -31.13
CA ILE A 16 -1.93 -15.73 -31.15
C ILE A 16 -2.20 -14.31 -31.66
N ASN A 17 -3.03 -14.17 -32.69
CA ASN A 17 -3.47 -12.86 -33.18
C ASN A 17 -4.18 -12.03 -32.12
N PHE A 18 -5.02 -12.69 -31.31
CA PHE A 18 -5.68 -12.04 -30.17
C PHE A 18 -4.67 -11.54 -29.13
N TYR A 19 -3.62 -12.32 -28.82
CA TYR A 19 -2.56 -11.88 -27.90
C TYR A 19 -1.77 -10.69 -28.44
N TYR A 20 -1.47 -10.64 -29.75
CA TYR A 20 -0.85 -9.46 -30.36
C TYR A 20 -1.73 -8.21 -30.22
N ASP A 21 -3.05 -8.33 -30.42
CA ASP A 21 -3.97 -7.21 -30.26
C ASP A 21 -4.05 -6.72 -28.81
N GLN A 22 -4.05 -7.65 -27.84
CA GLN A 22 -3.99 -7.30 -26.41
C GLN A 22 -2.69 -6.59 -26.03
N GLU A 23 -1.55 -7.11 -26.49
CA GLU A 23 -0.23 -6.53 -26.21
C GLU A 23 -0.09 -5.14 -26.87
N ARG A 24 -0.60 -4.99 -28.09
CA ARG A 24 -0.71 -3.69 -28.79
C ARG A 24 -1.53 -2.71 -27.97
N SER A 25 -2.78 -3.05 -27.61
CA SER A 25 -3.66 -2.17 -26.83
C SER A 25 -3.03 -1.76 -25.51
N PHE A 26 -2.48 -2.71 -24.75
CA PHE A 26 -1.80 -2.42 -23.49
C PHE A 26 -0.66 -1.40 -23.64
N ARG A 27 0.17 -1.55 -24.68
CA ARG A 27 1.30 -0.64 -24.94
C ARG A 27 0.83 0.75 -25.37
N VAL A 28 -0.12 0.81 -26.31
CA VAL A 28 -0.69 2.08 -26.81
C VAL A 28 -1.36 2.84 -25.67
N ASP A 29 -2.18 2.17 -24.85
CA ASP A 29 -2.87 2.78 -23.71
C ASP A 29 -1.87 3.35 -22.68
N LYS A 30 -0.77 2.63 -22.44
CA LYS A 30 0.29 3.10 -21.53
C LYS A 30 1.01 4.33 -22.08
N LEU A 31 1.30 4.37 -23.38
CA LEU A 31 1.89 5.53 -24.05
C LEU A 31 0.93 6.73 -24.04
N ASP A 32 -0.37 6.52 -24.28
CA ASP A 32 -1.38 7.58 -24.20
C ASP A 32 -1.50 8.18 -22.80
N LYS A 33 -1.40 7.35 -21.76
CA LYS A 33 -1.32 7.81 -20.37
C LYS A 33 -0.08 8.70 -20.15
N CYS A 34 1.10 8.24 -20.58
CA CYS A 34 2.34 9.03 -20.49
C CYS A 34 2.19 10.38 -21.21
N ILE A 35 1.62 10.39 -22.43
CA ILE A 35 1.37 11.62 -23.19
C ILE A 35 0.43 12.56 -22.42
N SER A 36 -0.66 12.05 -21.85
CA SER A 36 -1.57 12.85 -21.03
C SER A 36 -0.87 13.47 -19.82
N ASP A 37 0.02 12.73 -19.17
CA ASP A 37 0.75 13.22 -18.01
C ASP A 37 1.84 14.24 -18.38
N ILE A 38 2.49 14.09 -19.54
CA ILE A 38 3.38 15.13 -20.10
C ILE A 38 2.58 16.43 -20.35
N ILE A 39 1.41 16.35 -20.99
CA ILE A 39 0.54 17.52 -21.27
C ILE A 39 0.15 18.25 -19.98
N LYS A 40 -0.18 17.51 -18.92
CA LYS A 40 -0.51 18.12 -17.62
C LYS A 40 0.65 18.94 -17.06
N LEU A 41 1.89 18.49 -17.26
CA LEU A 41 3.08 19.19 -16.81
C LEU A 41 3.39 20.39 -17.69
N GLU A 42 3.34 20.25 -19.01
CA GLU A 42 3.57 21.33 -19.98
C GLU A 42 2.69 22.56 -19.72
N ASN A 43 1.44 22.34 -19.31
CA ASN A 43 0.45 23.40 -19.12
C ASN A 43 0.55 24.09 -17.74
N LYS A 44 1.48 23.68 -16.88
CA LYS A 44 1.65 24.32 -15.57
C LYS A 44 2.40 25.64 -15.69
N LYS A 45 1.87 26.66 -15.02
CA LYS A 45 2.52 27.97 -14.89
C LYS A 45 3.64 27.98 -13.83
N TYR A 46 3.50 27.15 -12.80
CA TYR A 46 4.45 27.06 -11.69
C TYR A 46 4.62 25.59 -11.29
N TYR A 47 5.87 25.16 -11.10
CA TYR A 47 6.22 23.82 -10.68
C TYR A 47 6.49 23.78 -9.18
N LYS A 48 5.88 22.83 -8.49
CA LYS A 48 6.16 22.54 -7.07
C LYS A 48 7.16 21.39 -6.94
N LYS A 49 7.76 21.24 -5.75
CA LYS A 49 8.62 20.09 -5.41
C LYS A 49 7.97 18.75 -5.75
N PHE A 50 6.67 18.61 -5.48
CA PHE A 50 5.89 17.42 -5.81
C PHE A 50 5.80 17.12 -7.31
N ASP A 51 5.70 18.16 -8.15
CA ASP A 51 5.63 17.99 -9.60
C ASP A 51 6.92 17.37 -10.14
N ILE A 52 8.04 17.69 -9.51
CA ILE A 52 9.36 17.21 -9.86
C ILE A 52 9.55 15.73 -9.48
N TYR A 53 8.95 15.29 -8.37
CA TYR A 53 8.88 13.87 -8.04
C TYR A 53 8.04 13.10 -9.06
N ASN A 54 6.89 13.66 -9.47
CA ASN A 54 6.05 13.05 -10.50
C ASN A 54 6.73 13.00 -11.87
N ILE A 55 7.51 14.02 -12.23
CA ILE A 55 8.33 14.03 -13.44
C ILE A 55 9.30 12.85 -13.45
N ARG A 56 9.92 12.52 -12.30
CA ARG A 56 10.84 11.38 -12.24
C ARG A 56 10.11 10.05 -12.50
N TYR A 57 8.95 9.85 -11.88
CA TYR A 57 8.13 8.67 -12.14
C TYR A 57 7.69 8.58 -13.61
N LEU A 58 7.21 9.69 -14.17
CA LEU A 58 6.81 9.76 -15.58
C LEU A 58 7.97 9.42 -16.52
N ILE A 59 9.19 9.92 -16.25
CA ILE A 59 10.38 9.58 -17.04
C ILE A 59 10.65 8.08 -17.03
N GLU A 60 10.60 7.44 -15.86
CA GLU A 60 10.83 6.00 -15.77
C GLU A 60 9.68 5.21 -16.42
N ASP A 61 8.42 5.63 -16.25
CA ASP A 61 7.27 5.05 -16.96
C ASP A 61 7.43 5.16 -18.48
N ILE A 62 7.90 6.30 -18.98
CA ILE A 62 8.18 6.50 -20.41
C ILE A 62 9.26 5.54 -20.87
N LYS A 63 10.42 5.49 -20.20
CA LYS A 63 11.51 4.56 -20.55
C LYS A 63 10.98 3.15 -20.68
N TYR A 64 10.28 2.66 -19.64
CA TYR A 64 9.65 1.35 -19.64
C TYR A 64 8.63 1.14 -20.75
N SER A 65 7.90 2.17 -21.15
CA SER A 65 6.88 2.08 -22.20
C SER A 65 7.47 2.15 -23.61
N VAL A 66 8.66 2.75 -23.77
CA VAL A 66 9.36 2.87 -25.05
C VAL A 66 10.49 1.87 -25.22
N ASN A 67 10.43 0.78 -24.46
CA ASN A 67 11.51 -0.20 -24.35
C ASN A 67 11.59 -1.19 -25.53
N LEU A 68 10.68 -1.08 -26.51
CA LEU A 68 10.50 -2.07 -27.56
C LEU A 68 11.12 -1.59 -28.88
N ASN A 69 12.10 -2.32 -29.39
CA ASN A 69 12.84 -2.00 -30.61
C ASN A 69 12.57 -3.07 -31.69
N LEU A 70 11.38 -3.05 -32.29
CA LEU A 70 10.99 -4.00 -33.35
C LEU A 70 11.55 -3.65 -34.73
N SER A 71 11.93 -2.39 -34.94
CA SER A 71 12.38 -1.82 -36.21
C SER A 71 13.51 -0.81 -36.01
N ASP A 72 14.25 -0.49 -37.07
CA ASP A 72 15.25 0.58 -37.02
C ASP A 72 14.64 1.94 -36.65
N MET A 73 13.38 2.18 -37.04
CA MET A 73 12.67 3.42 -36.71
C MET A 73 12.32 3.48 -35.22
N SER A 74 11.74 2.41 -34.66
CA SER A 74 11.45 2.34 -33.22
C SER A 74 12.71 2.52 -32.38
N LYS A 75 13.82 1.88 -32.78
CA LYS A 75 15.16 2.03 -32.17
C LYS A 75 15.70 3.45 -32.25
N ARG A 76 15.55 4.12 -33.40
CA ARG A 76 15.97 5.51 -33.56
C ARG A 76 15.17 6.44 -32.65
N LEU A 77 13.85 6.27 -32.59
CA LEU A 77 12.96 7.08 -31.74
C LEU A 77 13.26 6.84 -30.26
N TYR A 78 13.45 5.60 -29.85
CA TYR A 78 13.91 5.25 -28.49
C TYR A 78 15.17 6.04 -28.09
N ASN A 79 16.21 6.01 -28.92
CA ASN A 79 17.45 6.75 -28.63
C ASN A 79 17.24 8.27 -28.58
N GLN A 80 16.37 8.82 -29.42
CA GLN A 80 16.00 10.24 -29.38
C GLN A 80 15.24 10.60 -28.10
N ILE A 81 14.32 9.74 -27.66
CA ILE A 81 13.57 9.90 -26.41
C ILE A 81 14.52 9.92 -25.22
N LEU A 82 15.45 8.97 -25.12
CA LEU A 82 16.46 8.96 -24.06
C LEU A 82 17.29 10.24 -24.03
N LYS A 83 17.71 10.73 -25.20
CA LYS A 83 18.47 11.98 -25.30
C LYS A 83 17.68 13.19 -24.79
N VAL A 84 16.39 13.27 -25.12
CA VAL A 84 15.53 14.35 -24.61
C VAL A 84 15.29 14.21 -23.12
N ILE A 85 15.12 12.99 -22.60
CA ILE A 85 15.04 12.72 -21.16
C ILE A 85 16.31 13.22 -20.45
N ASP A 86 17.49 12.97 -20.99
CA ASP A 86 18.73 13.47 -20.42
C ASP A 86 18.76 15.01 -20.37
N ASN A 87 18.32 15.67 -21.45
CA ASN A 87 18.21 17.12 -21.46
C ASN A 87 17.20 17.66 -20.42
N ILE A 88 16.09 16.94 -20.19
CA ILE A 88 15.11 17.28 -19.13
C ILE A 88 15.78 17.17 -17.75
N LEU A 89 16.53 16.09 -17.51
CA LEU A 89 17.18 15.83 -16.23
C LEU A 89 18.32 16.81 -15.91
N ASP A 90 19.01 17.29 -16.94
CA ASP A 90 20.10 18.27 -16.83
C ASP A 90 19.62 19.72 -16.88
N SER A 91 18.35 19.98 -17.21
CA SER A 91 17.84 21.35 -17.35
C SER A 91 17.95 22.13 -16.04
N THR A 92 18.45 23.36 -16.14
CA THR A 92 18.50 24.34 -15.05
C THR A 92 17.51 25.49 -15.23
N ASP A 93 16.87 25.56 -16.40
CA ASP A 93 15.94 26.62 -16.78
C ASP A 93 14.53 26.05 -17.04
N THR A 94 13.51 26.82 -16.66
CA THR A 94 12.11 26.37 -16.72
C THR A 94 11.54 26.42 -18.14
N GLU A 95 11.94 27.41 -18.95
CA GLU A 95 11.47 27.52 -20.34
C GLU A 95 12.07 26.41 -21.19
N LEU A 96 13.37 26.15 -21.03
CA LEU A 96 14.06 25.02 -21.68
C LEU A 96 13.46 23.68 -21.23
N PHE A 97 13.17 23.52 -19.93
CA PHE A 97 12.50 22.33 -19.41
C PHE A 97 11.15 22.09 -20.09
N VAL A 98 10.29 23.12 -20.21
CA VAL A 98 9.00 23.02 -20.91
C VAL A 98 9.20 22.73 -22.40
N GLY A 99 10.22 23.32 -23.03
CA GLY A 99 10.59 23.00 -24.41
C GLY A 99 10.90 21.52 -24.61
N TYR A 100 11.74 20.96 -23.74
CA TYR A 100 12.08 19.54 -23.79
C TYR A 100 10.90 18.62 -23.48
N LEU A 101 9.96 18.99 -22.61
CA LEU A 101 8.72 18.23 -22.41
C LEU A 101 7.88 18.16 -23.69
N LYS A 102 7.76 19.27 -24.44
CA LYS A 102 7.04 19.30 -25.72
C LYS A 102 7.70 18.42 -26.77
N ASP A 103 9.03 18.41 -26.81
CA ASP A 103 9.79 17.54 -27.70
C ASP A 103 9.63 16.07 -27.31
N LEU A 104 9.68 15.77 -26.01
CA LEU A 104 9.43 14.44 -25.47
C LEU A 104 8.03 13.95 -25.86
N ARG A 105 6.99 14.77 -25.68
CA ARG A 105 5.62 14.44 -26.08
C ARG A 105 5.52 14.04 -27.54
N LYS A 106 6.11 14.85 -28.44
CA LYS A 106 6.12 14.56 -29.89
C LYS A 106 6.83 13.25 -30.20
N LEU A 107 7.97 12.99 -29.57
CA LEU A 107 8.73 11.76 -29.80
C LEU A 107 7.99 10.52 -29.29
N VAL A 108 7.35 10.60 -28.12
CA VAL A 108 6.54 9.51 -27.55
C VAL A 108 5.32 9.23 -28.43
N ASP A 109 4.64 10.27 -28.94
CA ASP A 109 3.50 10.10 -29.85
C ASP A 109 3.92 9.50 -31.20
N ASN A 110 5.06 9.93 -31.76
CA ASN A 110 5.63 9.30 -32.95
C ASN A 110 6.00 7.84 -32.71
N TYR A 111 6.61 7.53 -31.57
CA TYR A 111 6.97 6.16 -31.20
C TYR A 111 5.73 5.27 -31.06
N LYS A 112 4.65 5.78 -30.47
CA LYS A 112 3.35 5.10 -30.39
C LYS A 112 2.85 4.68 -31.77
N LEU A 113 2.85 5.60 -32.75
CA LEU A 113 2.43 5.31 -34.12
C LEU A 113 3.33 4.27 -34.81
N VAL A 114 4.64 4.34 -34.57
CA VAL A 114 5.59 3.38 -35.14
C VAL A 114 5.39 1.98 -34.55
N ILE A 115 5.26 1.86 -33.23
CA ILE A 115 5.00 0.56 -32.58
C ILE A 115 3.67 -0.02 -33.04
N ASP A 116 2.63 0.81 -33.18
CA ASP A 116 1.34 0.37 -33.67
C ASP A 116 1.43 -0.30 -35.04
N LYS A 117 2.20 0.32 -35.93
CA LYS A 117 2.49 -0.19 -37.25
C LYS A 117 3.38 -1.44 -37.20
N ASP A 118 4.46 -1.41 -36.42
CA ASP A 118 5.43 -2.51 -36.32
C ASP A 118 4.74 -3.79 -35.84
N ILE A 119 3.85 -3.71 -34.85
CA ILE A 119 3.07 -4.86 -34.37
C ILE A 119 2.08 -5.35 -35.44
N ALA A 120 1.40 -4.44 -36.13
CA ALA A 120 0.47 -4.82 -37.20
C ALA A 120 1.17 -5.52 -38.37
N ASP A 121 2.37 -5.06 -38.75
CA ASP A 121 3.17 -5.68 -39.80
C ASP A 121 3.73 -7.04 -39.32
N ARG A 122 4.13 -7.16 -38.05
CA ARG A 122 4.50 -8.46 -37.44
C ARG A 122 3.37 -9.47 -37.51
N LYS A 123 2.14 -9.06 -37.17
CA LYS A 123 0.93 -9.88 -37.23
C LYS A 123 0.68 -10.44 -38.64
N LYS A 124 0.84 -9.59 -39.67
CA LYS A 124 0.66 -10.00 -41.07
C LYS A 124 1.65 -11.11 -41.46
N ILE A 125 2.92 -10.92 -41.15
CA ILE A 125 3.99 -11.85 -41.53
C ILE A 125 3.72 -13.27 -40.97
N ILE A 126 3.28 -13.36 -39.72
CA ILE A 126 2.96 -14.63 -39.04
C ILE A 126 1.78 -15.34 -39.72
N THR A 127 0.81 -14.61 -40.25
CA THR A 127 -0.34 -15.19 -40.94
C THR A 127 -0.06 -15.63 -42.37
N SER A 128 1.06 -15.22 -42.97
CA SER A 128 1.33 -15.42 -44.41
C SER A 128 2.35 -16.53 -44.75
N SER A 129 3.23 -16.96 -43.84
CA SER A 129 4.19 -18.05 -44.13
C SER A 129 4.76 -18.70 -42.86
N ASN A 130 4.73 -20.03 -42.80
CA ASN A 130 5.43 -20.81 -41.75
C ASN A 130 6.95 -20.83 -41.93
N ASP A 131 7.44 -20.78 -43.17
CA ASP A 131 8.87 -20.91 -43.49
C ASP A 131 9.67 -19.64 -43.13
N GLU A 132 9.02 -18.48 -43.06
CA GLU A 132 9.65 -17.21 -42.69
C GLU A 132 9.80 -17.03 -41.16
N LEU A 133 9.04 -17.78 -40.35
CA LEU A 133 9.16 -17.74 -38.88
C LEU A 133 10.54 -18.22 -38.41
N GLY A 134 11.20 -19.10 -39.14
CA GLY A 134 12.57 -19.52 -38.82
C GLY A 134 13.59 -18.38 -38.97
N THR A 135 13.45 -17.56 -40.02
CA THR A 135 14.42 -16.52 -40.41
C THR A 135 14.20 -15.19 -39.70
N ILE A 136 12.95 -14.82 -39.41
CA ILE A 136 12.57 -13.59 -38.68
C ILE A 136 13.12 -13.56 -37.24
N PHE A 137 13.47 -14.73 -36.70
CA PHE A 137 13.83 -14.91 -35.29
C PHE A 137 15.21 -15.58 -35.08
N LEU A 138 16.03 -15.73 -36.12
CA LEU A 138 17.45 -16.15 -35.99
C LEU A 138 18.26 -15.22 -35.07
N ASP A 139 17.82 -13.96 -34.94
CA ASP A 139 18.44 -12.95 -34.09
C ASP A 139 18.08 -13.05 -32.61
N VAL A 140 17.27 -14.05 -32.19
CA VAL A 140 17.01 -14.35 -30.77
C VAL A 140 18.32 -14.72 -30.04
N THR A 141 19.41 -14.88 -30.76
CA THR A 141 20.78 -15.11 -30.29
C THR A 141 21.64 -13.84 -30.14
N LYS A 142 21.24 -12.68 -30.65
CA LYS A 142 22.00 -11.42 -30.51
C LYS A 142 21.67 -10.74 -29.19
N ASP A 143 22.69 -10.24 -28.50
CA ASP A 143 22.55 -9.67 -27.14
C ASP A 143 21.56 -8.50 -27.09
N THR A 144 20.62 -8.58 -26.15
CA THR A 144 19.84 -7.42 -25.73
C THR A 144 20.74 -6.52 -24.89
N ASN A 145 21.01 -5.30 -25.35
CA ASN A 145 21.72 -4.31 -24.56
C ASN A 145 20.88 -3.96 -23.32
N ILE A 146 21.34 -4.38 -22.14
CA ILE A 146 20.84 -3.82 -20.89
C ILE A 146 21.34 -2.39 -20.84
N GLU A 147 20.43 -1.42 -20.75
CA GLU A 147 20.84 -0.04 -20.54
C GLU A 147 21.53 0.06 -19.18
N VAL A 148 22.78 0.52 -19.17
CA VAL A 148 23.52 0.74 -17.93
C VAL A 148 22.87 1.92 -17.23
N ASN A 149 22.07 1.64 -16.21
CA ASN A 149 21.50 2.69 -15.38
C ASN A 149 22.65 3.54 -14.80
N THR A 150 22.63 4.84 -15.08
CA THR A 150 23.69 5.79 -14.67
C THR A 150 23.48 6.33 -13.26
N ASP A 151 22.34 6.02 -12.62
CA ASP A 151 22.05 6.45 -11.27
C ASP A 151 22.92 5.73 -10.23
N LYS A 152 23.68 6.52 -9.47
CA LYS A 152 24.69 6.01 -8.52
C LYS A 152 24.09 5.10 -7.45
N LEU A 153 22.92 5.44 -6.91
CA LEU A 153 22.27 4.63 -5.88
C LEU A 153 21.78 3.30 -6.46
N THR A 154 21.19 3.34 -7.65
CA THR A 154 20.73 2.13 -8.32
C THR A 154 21.89 1.21 -8.69
N GLN A 155 23.01 1.78 -9.16
CA GLN A 155 24.23 1.01 -9.41
C GLN A 155 24.76 0.38 -8.14
N LEU A 156 24.79 1.11 -7.03
CA LEU A 156 25.19 0.58 -5.72
C LEU A 156 24.28 -0.57 -5.30
N TYR A 157 22.96 -0.41 -5.40
CA TYR A 157 21.98 -1.47 -5.11
C TYR A 157 22.18 -2.72 -5.96
N THR A 158 22.38 -2.54 -7.27
CA THR A 158 22.64 -3.64 -8.21
C THR A 158 23.98 -4.33 -7.92
N LYS A 159 25.00 -3.58 -7.51
CA LYS A 159 26.29 -4.15 -7.05
C LYS A 159 26.12 -4.96 -5.78
N THR A 160 25.32 -4.47 -4.82
CA THR A 160 25.01 -5.20 -3.59
C THR A 160 24.30 -6.52 -3.89
N LEU A 161 23.32 -6.53 -4.81
CA LEU A 161 22.65 -7.76 -5.24
C LEU A 161 23.63 -8.79 -5.84
N LYS A 162 24.63 -8.33 -6.61
CA LYS A 162 25.61 -9.20 -7.26
C LYS A 162 26.72 -9.68 -6.33
N LYS A 163 27.06 -8.89 -5.31
CA LYS A 163 28.14 -9.17 -4.36
C LYS A 163 27.74 -8.71 -2.94
N PRO A 164 26.92 -9.49 -2.24
CA PRO A 164 26.35 -9.08 -0.97
C PRO A 164 27.39 -8.93 0.15
N ASP A 165 28.44 -9.76 0.15
CA ASP A 165 29.43 -9.85 1.26
C ASP A 165 30.56 -8.80 1.17
N SER A 166 30.26 -7.55 0.84
CA SER A 166 31.27 -6.48 0.77
C SER A 166 31.00 -5.33 1.73
N ASP A 167 31.81 -5.22 2.77
CA ASP A 167 31.79 -4.11 3.74
C ASP A 167 31.95 -2.72 3.07
N LYS A 168 32.60 -2.67 1.91
CA LYS A 168 32.74 -1.45 1.11
C LYS A 168 31.38 -0.87 0.70
N HIS A 169 30.37 -1.72 0.52
CA HIS A 169 29.03 -1.26 0.16
C HIS A 169 28.38 -0.43 1.27
N ILE A 170 28.57 -0.79 2.55
CA ILE A 170 28.03 -0.02 3.69
C ILE A 170 28.56 1.41 3.66
N ILE A 171 29.88 1.59 3.48
CA ILE A 171 30.52 2.91 3.41
C ILE A 171 29.97 3.74 2.23
N GLU A 172 29.74 3.11 1.09
CA GLU A 172 29.14 3.78 -0.08
C GLU A 172 27.69 4.22 0.19
N TYR A 173 26.89 3.40 0.89
CA TYR A 173 25.55 3.77 1.34
C TYR A 173 25.58 4.90 2.38
N GLU A 174 26.46 4.83 3.37
CA GLU A 174 26.67 5.90 4.35
C GLU A 174 26.98 7.23 3.67
N THR A 175 27.87 7.22 2.69
CA THR A 175 28.25 8.41 1.92
C THR A 175 27.03 8.99 1.20
N TYR A 176 26.22 8.14 0.56
CA TYR A 176 25.01 8.57 -0.12
C TYR A 176 23.97 9.15 0.86
N PHE A 177 23.66 8.45 1.96
CA PHE A 177 22.66 8.90 2.92
C PHE A 177 23.09 10.14 3.71
N ASN A 178 24.39 10.32 3.97
CA ASN A 178 24.93 11.58 4.50
C ASN A 178 24.74 12.75 3.53
N THR A 179 24.96 12.50 2.22
CA THR A 179 24.69 13.49 1.17
C THR A 179 23.21 13.84 1.12
N LEU A 180 22.33 12.84 1.14
CA LEU A 180 20.88 13.03 1.16
C LEU A 180 20.41 13.80 2.40
N LYS A 181 20.90 13.45 3.59
CA LYS A 181 20.58 14.15 4.84
C LYS A 181 21.02 15.60 4.83
N THR A 182 22.20 15.88 4.27
CA THR A 182 22.71 17.25 4.08
C THR A 182 21.84 18.03 3.12
N PHE A 183 21.50 17.43 1.98
CA PHE A 183 20.62 18.00 0.97
C PHE A 183 19.22 18.33 1.52
N VAL A 184 18.59 17.39 2.23
CA VAL A 184 17.26 17.58 2.86
C VAL A 184 17.29 18.70 3.90
N LYS A 185 18.36 18.81 4.70
CA LYS A 185 18.52 19.92 5.67
C LYS A 185 18.69 21.28 4.98
N GLN A 186 19.40 21.33 3.85
CA GLN A 186 19.70 22.57 3.14
C GLN A 186 18.51 23.11 2.32
N ILE A 187 17.61 22.24 1.84
CA ILE A 187 16.52 22.59 0.90
C ILE A 187 15.19 22.92 1.58
N GLN A 188 15.15 22.95 2.92
CA GLN A 188 13.98 23.44 3.65
C GLN A 188 13.69 24.94 3.40
N SER A 189 14.63 25.69 2.81
CA SER A 189 14.56 27.16 2.65
C SER A 189 14.74 27.70 1.22
N THR A 190 14.84 26.86 0.18
CA THR A 190 15.06 27.31 -1.21
C THR A 190 13.92 26.92 -2.16
N ASP A 191 13.52 27.87 -3.00
CA ASP A 191 12.50 27.73 -4.06
C ASP A 191 13.08 27.24 -5.40
N SER A 192 14.41 27.27 -5.60
CA SER A 192 15.04 26.77 -6.84
C SER A 192 15.47 25.30 -6.68
N PHE A 193 14.94 24.44 -7.57
CA PHE A 193 14.96 22.98 -7.43
C PHE A 193 15.65 22.25 -8.60
N LEU A 194 16.43 22.94 -9.42
CA LEU A 194 17.15 22.36 -10.56
C LEU A 194 18.67 22.38 -10.34
N PRO A 195 19.42 21.35 -10.79
CA PRO A 195 19.02 20.31 -11.74
C PRO A 195 18.58 18.97 -11.10
N LEU A 196 17.69 18.25 -11.81
CA LEU A 196 17.10 16.97 -11.40
C LEU A 196 18.16 15.89 -11.18
N ARG A 197 19.17 15.79 -12.04
CA ARG A 197 20.20 14.76 -11.96
C ARG A 197 21.07 14.84 -10.69
N LYS A 198 21.21 16.02 -10.08
CA LYS A 198 21.98 16.22 -8.84
C LYS A 198 21.16 16.04 -7.57
N ASN A 199 19.86 15.78 -7.70
CA ASN A 199 18.96 15.66 -6.56
C ASN A 199 18.97 14.21 -6.01
N PRO A 200 19.58 13.97 -4.83
CA PRO A 200 19.66 12.62 -4.27
C PRO A 200 18.29 12.03 -3.96
N ILE A 201 17.25 12.86 -3.74
CA ILE A 201 15.87 12.37 -3.56
C ILE A 201 15.37 11.64 -4.82
N LEU A 202 15.74 12.12 -6.01
CA LEU A 202 15.29 11.50 -7.26
C LEU A 202 15.99 10.16 -7.51
N SER A 203 17.24 9.99 -7.06
CA SER A 203 17.91 8.68 -7.06
C SER A 203 17.20 7.66 -6.17
N LEU A 204 16.68 8.12 -5.02
CA LEU A 204 15.89 7.28 -4.11
C LEU A 204 14.58 6.83 -4.78
N ILE A 205 13.88 7.76 -5.42
CA ILE A 205 12.63 7.49 -6.16
C ILE A 205 12.89 6.55 -7.35
N ASN A 206 14.01 6.74 -8.05
CA ASN A 206 14.42 5.87 -9.13
C ASN A 206 14.65 4.43 -8.67
N LEU A 207 15.43 4.27 -7.59
CA LEU A 207 15.66 2.95 -7.00
C LEU A 207 14.34 2.31 -6.56
N ALA A 208 13.45 3.08 -5.93
CA ALA A 208 12.13 2.61 -5.52
C ALA A 208 11.31 2.08 -6.72
N TYR A 209 11.27 2.83 -7.81
CA TYR A 209 10.57 2.41 -9.02
C TYR A 209 11.18 1.12 -9.63
N ILE A 210 12.50 0.96 -9.56
CA ILE A 210 13.24 -0.21 -10.08
C ILE A 210 13.03 -1.46 -9.21
N ILE A 211 13.04 -1.32 -7.88
CA ILE A 211 12.73 -2.44 -6.98
C ILE A 211 11.33 -2.99 -7.29
N LYS A 212 10.37 -2.09 -7.55
CA LYS A 212 8.97 -2.45 -7.84
C LYS A 212 8.76 -3.05 -9.23
N ASN A 213 9.34 -2.45 -10.27
CA ASN A 213 9.04 -2.79 -11.66
C ASN A 213 10.13 -3.62 -12.35
N GLY A 214 11.24 -3.90 -11.65
CA GLY A 214 12.40 -4.61 -12.18
C GLY A 214 13.50 -3.66 -12.69
N ILE A 215 14.53 -4.24 -13.30
CA ILE A 215 15.55 -3.48 -14.03
C ILE A 215 15.08 -3.31 -15.48
N PHE A 216 15.16 -2.08 -15.96
CA PHE A 216 14.82 -1.73 -17.32
C PHE A 216 15.65 -2.54 -18.33
N LYS A 217 14.98 -3.15 -19.31
CA LYS A 217 15.59 -3.90 -20.42
C LYS A 217 14.94 -3.47 -21.74
N VAL A 218 15.77 -3.37 -22.77
CA VAL A 218 15.32 -3.12 -24.14
C VAL A 218 14.94 -4.46 -24.77
N ASP A 219 13.70 -4.56 -25.19
CA ASP A 219 13.14 -5.75 -25.81
C ASP A 219 13.16 -5.62 -27.33
N THR A 220 13.51 -6.70 -28.02
CA THR A 220 13.43 -6.81 -29.48
C THR A 220 12.33 -7.77 -29.94
N TYR A 221 11.59 -8.35 -28.98
CA TYR A 221 10.56 -9.35 -29.20
C TYR A 221 9.33 -9.04 -28.33
N LEU A 222 8.15 -9.33 -28.87
CA LEU A 222 6.90 -9.28 -28.14
C LEU A 222 6.74 -10.54 -27.27
N ALA A 223 5.95 -10.46 -26.20
CA ALA A 223 5.61 -11.65 -25.42
C ALA A 223 4.88 -12.69 -26.29
N SER A 224 4.05 -12.20 -27.19
CA SER A 224 3.35 -13.00 -28.20
C SER A 224 4.32 -13.71 -29.17
N ASP A 225 5.40 -13.05 -29.58
CA ASP A 225 6.47 -13.65 -30.39
C ASP A 225 7.11 -14.84 -29.66
N ILE A 226 7.41 -14.64 -28.37
CA ILE A 226 8.06 -15.66 -27.53
C ILE A 226 7.18 -16.91 -27.39
N ILE A 227 5.88 -16.73 -27.17
CA ILE A 227 4.93 -17.85 -27.06
C ILE A 227 4.87 -18.62 -28.38
N LEU A 228 4.79 -17.92 -29.51
CA LEU A 228 4.78 -18.53 -30.84
C LEU A 228 6.08 -19.32 -31.09
N LEU A 229 7.24 -18.75 -30.76
CA LEU A 229 8.53 -19.42 -30.93
C LEU A 229 8.65 -20.69 -30.07
N LYS A 230 8.18 -20.64 -28.82
CA LYS A 230 8.14 -21.82 -27.95
C LYS A 230 7.26 -22.91 -28.55
N ALA A 231 6.07 -22.56 -29.05
CA ALA A 231 5.18 -23.51 -29.69
C ALA A 231 5.81 -24.12 -30.96
N TYR A 232 6.43 -23.28 -31.81
CA TYR A 232 7.07 -23.71 -33.06
C TYR A 232 8.24 -24.66 -32.82
N TYR A 233 9.19 -24.29 -31.96
CA TYR A 233 10.35 -25.15 -31.68
C TYR A 233 9.99 -26.38 -30.85
N SER A 234 8.92 -26.32 -30.04
CA SER A 234 8.38 -27.51 -29.37
C SER A 234 7.76 -28.49 -30.37
N ALA A 235 7.04 -28.01 -31.39
CA ALA A 235 6.50 -28.88 -32.44
C ALA A 235 7.61 -29.52 -33.27
N ASN A 236 8.70 -28.78 -33.50
CA ASN A 236 9.87 -29.28 -34.24
C ASN A 236 10.88 -30.07 -33.39
N SER A 237 10.60 -30.27 -32.09
CA SER A 237 11.51 -30.95 -31.16
C SER A 237 12.93 -30.36 -31.10
N ASP A 238 13.09 -29.06 -31.37
CA ASP A 238 14.36 -28.34 -31.32
C ASP A 238 14.64 -27.85 -29.89
N ILE A 239 15.10 -28.79 -29.04
CA ILE A 239 15.37 -28.57 -27.61
C ILE A 239 16.44 -27.50 -27.41
N THR A 240 17.44 -27.43 -28.29
CA THR A 240 18.54 -26.45 -28.18
C THR A 240 18.00 -25.02 -28.26
N LYS A 241 17.16 -24.72 -29.27
CA LYS A 241 16.57 -23.39 -29.40
C LYS A 241 15.56 -23.08 -28.31
N LEU A 242 14.80 -24.08 -27.86
CA LEU A 242 13.91 -23.92 -26.70
C LEU A 242 14.68 -23.56 -25.43
N ASN A 243 15.82 -24.20 -25.18
CA ASN A 243 16.67 -23.88 -24.03
C ASN A 243 17.25 -22.48 -24.14
N ILE A 244 17.72 -22.04 -25.32
CA ILE A 244 18.20 -20.66 -25.52
C ILE A 244 17.09 -19.64 -25.23
N ILE A 245 15.87 -19.89 -25.72
CA ILE A 245 14.70 -19.03 -25.44
C ILE A 245 14.38 -19.03 -23.95
N ASN A 246 14.35 -20.20 -23.32
CA ASN A 246 14.05 -20.34 -21.90
C ASN A 246 15.11 -19.69 -21.02
N GLU A 247 16.41 -19.87 -21.29
CA GLU A 247 17.51 -19.22 -20.56
C GLU A 247 17.44 -17.69 -20.67
N ARG A 248 17.02 -17.14 -21.81
CA ARG A 248 16.85 -15.69 -21.97
C ARG A 248 15.66 -15.15 -21.19
N ILE A 249 14.54 -15.87 -21.17
CA ILE A 249 13.33 -15.47 -20.42
C ILE A 249 13.50 -15.72 -18.92
N ASN A 250 14.14 -16.83 -18.56
CA ASN A 250 14.57 -17.19 -17.20
C ASN A 250 15.92 -16.57 -16.85
N THR A 251 16.33 -15.45 -17.49
CA THR A 251 17.30 -14.62 -16.79
C THR A 251 16.56 -14.09 -15.59
N ASP A 252 16.65 -14.83 -14.49
CA ASP A 252 16.12 -14.50 -13.17
C ASP A 252 16.26 -13.01 -13.05
N THR A 253 15.11 -12.33 -13.09
CA THR A 253 14.97 -10.98 -12.59
C THR A 253 15.71 -10.99 -11.28
N LEU A 254 16.93 -10.45 -11.27
CA LEU A 254 17.79 -10.25 -10.10
C LEU A 254 16.85 -10.08 -8.92
N SER A 255 16.88 -11.00 -7.94
CA SER A 255 16.02 -11.00 -6.76
C SER A 255 15.70 -9.55 -6.40
N THR A 256 14.50 -9.07 -6.70
CA THR A 256 14.30 -7.63 -6.95
C THR A 256 14.52 -6.78 -5.70
N SER A 257 14.57 -7.43 -4.53
CA SER A 257 15.01 -6.82 -3.28
C SER A 257 16.17 -7.58 -2.64
N LEU A 258 17.01 -6.82 -1.93
CA LEU A 258 18.03 -7.36 -1.02
C LEU A 258 17.41 -8.25 0.06
N THR A 259 16.17 -7.97 0.48
CA THR A 259 15.43 -8.78 1.45
C THR A 259 15.15 -10.18 0.92
N SER A 260 14.67 -10.30 -0.32
CA SER A 260 14.47 -11.62 -0.96
C SER A 260 15.79 -12.36 -1.15
N LEU A 261 16.87 -11.63 -1.44
CA LEU A 261 18.21 -12.22 -1.49
C LEU A 261 18.62 -12.77 -0.11
N GLN A 262 18.41 -12.03 0.97
CA GLN A 262 18.72 -12.48 2.34
C GLN A 262 17.90 -13.70 2.77
N GLU A 263 16.63 -13.82 2.33
CA GLU A 263 15.79 -15.00 2.58
C GLU A 263 16.34 -16.25 1.89
N THR A 264 16.87 -16.10 0.68
CA THR A 264 17.41 -17.22 -0.12
C THR A 264 18.88 -17.53 0.17
N GLN A 265 19.66 -16.51 0.57
CA GLN A 265 21.09 -16.55 0.84
C GLN A 265 21.40 -15.73 2.10
N PRO A 266 21.24 -16.31 3.31
CA PRO A 266 21.45 -15.59 4.56
C PRO A 266 22.92 -15.19 4.75
N SER A 267 23.18 -13.89 4.86
CA SER A 267 24.51 -13.33 5.14
C SER A 267 24.40 -12.26 6.25
N ASP A 268 25.34 -12.26 7.19
CA ASP A 268 25.36 -11.28 8.29
C ASP A 268 25.76 -9.88 7.76
N GLU A 269 26.67 -9.83 6.79
CA GLU A 269 27.05 -8.61 6.08
C GLU A 269 25.87 -8.04 5.27
N LEU A 270 25.14 -8.89 4.54
CA LEU A 270 23.95 -8.48 3.80
C LEU A 270 22.85 -7.98 4.74
N LYS A 271 22.63 -8.67 5.87
CA LYS A 271 21.69 -8.22 6.90
C LYS A 271 22.06 -6.84 7.46
N LYS A 272 23.34 -6.59 7.74
CA LYS A 272 23.82 -5.26 8.18
C LYS A 272 23.56 -4.17 7.13
N ILE A 273 23.77 -4.48 5.84
CA ILE A 273 23.49 -3.56 4.75
C ILE A 273 21.99 -3.25 4.68
N ILE A 274 21.14 -4.27 4.77
CA ILE A 274 19.67 -4.12 4.77
C ILE A 274 19.24 -3.27 5.98
N ASP A 275 19.61 -3.66 7.19
CA ASP A 275 19.27 -2.96 8.43
C ASP A 275 19.73 -1.49 8.39
N PHE A 276 20.89 -1.20 7.80
CA PHE A 276 21.38 0.15 7.61
C PHE A 276 20.51 0.96 6.64
N ILE A 277 20.26 0.44 5.43
CA ILE A 277 19.43 1.10 4.42
C ILE A 277 18.05 1.39 5.02
N ASP A 278 17.46 0.39 5.66
CA ASP A 278 16.15 0.43 6.30
C ASP A 278 16.06 1.56 7.34
N LEU A 279 17.04 1.63 8.24
CA LEU A 279 17.10 2.68 9.25
C LEU A 279 17.21 4.07 8.61
N GLN A 280 18.01 4.22 7.55
CA GLN A 280 18.14 5.51 6.86
C GLN A 280 16.84 5.90 6.15
N ILE A 281 16.17 4.96 5.46
CA ILE A 281 14.85 5.19 4.81
C ILE A 281 13.81 5.61 5.86
N PHE A 282 13.72 4.89 6.98
CA PHE A 282 12.83 5.25 8.08
C PHE A 282 13.09 6.67 8.59
N GLY A 283 14.36 7.03 8.82
CA GLY A 283 14.74 8.35 9.31
C GLY A 283 14.43 9.51 8.37
N ILE A 284 14.38 9.26 7.05
CA ILE A 284 14.04 10.27 6.04
C ILE A 284 12.57 10.23 5.60
N SER A 285 11.83 9.14 5.88
CA SER A 285 10.44 8.95 5.48
C SER A 285 9.53 10.11 5.90
N ARG A 286 9.80 10.70 7.08
CA ARG A 286 9.12 11.89 7.61
C ARG A 286 9.17 13.13 6.71
N TYR A 287 10.06 13.16 5.71
CA TYR A 287 10.17 14.24 4.74
C TYR A 287 9.36 13.97 3.46
N PHE A 288 8.70 12.81 3.37
CA PHE A 288 7.87 12.37 2.25
C PHE A 288 6.45 12.11 2.72
N ASN A 289 5.62 13.16 2.72
CA ASN A 289 4.22 13.04 3.16
C ASN A 289 3.29 12.48 2.07
N ASP A 290 3.74 12.48 0.81
CA ASP A 290 2.90 12.18 -0.36
C ASP A 290 3.09 10.76 -0.92
N PHE A 291 4.11 10.02 -0.47
CA PHE A 291 4.38 8.66 -0.92
C PHE A 291 5.06 7.84 0.20
N ASN A 292 4.53 6.64 0.49
CA ASN A 292 5.09 5.76 1.52
C ASN A 292 6.31 4.99 0.97
N LEU A 293 7.50 5.60 1.08
CA LEU A 293 8.78 5.00 0.69
C LEU A 293 9.07 3.69 1.42
N GLU A 294 8.63 3.58 2.68
CA GLU A 294 8.79 2.35 3.47
C GLU A 294 8.10 1.17 2.78
N ASN A 295 6.90 1.36 2.23
CA ASN A 295 6.21 0.25 1.56
C ASN A 295 6.90 -0.24 0.26
N ILE A 296 7.79 0.55 -0.36
CA ILE A 296 8.52 0.10 -1.56
C ILE A 296 9.80 -0.64 -1.18
N PHE A 297 10.65 -0.04 -0.34
CA PHE A 297 11.93 -0.65 0.05
C PHE A 297 11.73 -1.88 0.91
N PHE A 298 10.66 -1.85 1.72
CA PHE A 298 10.22 -2.92 2.57
C PHE A 298 8.98 -3.53 1.94
N HIS A 299 9.12 -4.02 0.71
CA HIS A 299 8.23 -5.08 0.24
C HIS A 299 8.39 -6.23 1.24
N LYS A 300 7.60 -6.20 2.32
CA LYS A 300 7.26 -7.41 3.04
C LYS A 300 6.77 -8.29 1.91
N THR A 301 7.48 -9.37 1.64
CA THR A 301 6.90 -10.59 1.14
C THR A 301 5.80 -10.89 2.13
N HIS A 302 4.66 -10.24 1.93
CA HIS A 302 3.40 -10.79 2.30
C HIS A 302 3.26 -12.01 1.39
N THR A 303 4.02 -13.08 1.69
CA THR A 303 3.31 -14.26 2.13
C THR A 303 2.42 -13.74 3.24
N THR A 304 1.23 -13.33 2.84
CA THR A 304 0.09 -13.42 3.70
C THR A 304 -0.01 -14.93 4.01
N ASN A 305 0.82 -15.39 4.95
CA ASN A 305 0.20 -15.90 6.15
C ASN A 305 -0.64 -14.74 6.66
N THR A 306 -1.81 -14.55 6.03
CA THR A 306 -2.93 -13.82 6.57
C THR A 306 -2.98 -14.40 7.97
N PRO A 307 -2.59 -13.66 9.03
CA PRO A 307 -2.71 -14.19 10.37
C PRO A 307 -4.15 -14.64 10.43
N LYS A 308 -4.34 -15.96 10.60
CA LYS A 308 -5.60 -16.67 10.36
C LYS A 308 -6.69 -15.77 10.90
N LEU A 309 -7.51 -15.18 10.02
CA LEU A 309 -8.30 -14.00 10.35
C LEU A 309 -9.10 -14.31 11.62
N GLU A 310 -8.69 -13.78 12.77
CA GLU A 310 -9.19 -14.26 14.06
C GLU A 310 -10.71 -14.08 14.03
N SER A 311 -11.46 -15.17 14.17
CA SER A 311 -12.92 -15.07 14.13
C SER A 311 -13.39 -14.22 15.30
N PHE A 312 -14.55 -13.56 15.14
CA PHE A 312 -15.12 -12.75 16.22
C PHE A 312 -15.30 -13.56 17.51
N GLU A 313 -15.73 -14.82 17.39
CA GLU A 313 -15.85 -15.77 18.50
C GLU A 313 -14.50 -16.04 19.20
N GLN A 314 -13.43 -16.26 18.44
CA GLN A 314 -12.09 -16.44 19.02
C GLN A 314 -11.66 -15.20 19.81
N LEU A 315 -11.88 -13.99 19.28
CA LEU A 315 -11.54 -12.76 20.01
C LEU A 315 -12.33 -12.62 21.31
N LEU A 316 -13.63 -12.96 21.32
CA LEU A 316 -14.45 -12.94 22.53
C LEU A 316 -13.95 -13.93 23.59
N ILE A 317 -13.52 -15.13 23.16
CA ILE A 317 -12.94 -16.12 24.08
C ILE A 317 -11.64 -15.59 24.71
N THR A 318 -10.83 -14.84 23.96
CA THR A 318 -9.55 -14.28 24.44
C THR A 318 -9.73 -13.18 25.49
N LEU A 319 -10.93 -12.61 25.65
CA LEU A 319 -11.20 -11.62 26.70
C LEU A 319 -10.87 -12.16 28.11
N LYS A 320 -10.98 -13.47 28.33
CA LYS A 320 -10.64 -14.10 29.62
C LYS A 320 -9.16 -13.94 30.01
N CYS A 321 -8.28 -13.66 29.06
CA CYS A 321 -6.83 -13.53 29.27
C CYS A 321 -6.41 -12.09 29.62
N ILE A 322 -7.31 -11.11 29.46
CA ILE A 322 -7.03 -9.69 29.78
C ILE A 322 -6.53 -9.48 31.23
N PRO A 323 -7.09 -10.14 32.27
CA PRO A 323 -6.66 -9.89 33.64
C PRO A 323 -5.15 -10.09 33.87
N ASP A 324 -4.54 -11.04 33.14
CA ASP A 324 -3.10 -11.35 33.25
C ASP A 324 -2.18 -10.24 32.70
N THR A 325 -2.78 -9.22 32.06
CA THR A 325 -2.08 -8.13 31.38
C THR A 325 -2.38 -6.75 31.98
N ILE A 326 -3.19 -6.68 33.05
CA ILE A 326 -3.48 -5.43 33.75
C ILE A 326 -2.47 -5.21 34.88
N PHE A 327 -1.67 -4.18 34.72
CA PHE A 327 -0.63 -3.75 35.67
C PHE A 327 -0.93 -2.35 36.21
N ASP A 328 -0.54 -2.09 37.45
CA ASP A 328 -0.46 -0.72 37.96
C ASP A 328 0.62 0.10 37.22
N ASP A 329 0.52 1.42 37.31
CA ASP A 329 1.38 2.36 36.59
C ASP A 329 2.88 2.10 36.87
N GLU A 330 3.25 1.80 38.12
CA GLU A 330 4.64 1.60 38.51
C GLU A 330 5.19 0.26 37.99
N THR A 331 4.40 -0.81 38.07
CA THR A 331 4.75 -2.11 37.49
C THR A 331 4.89 -2.03 35.96
N LEU A 332 4.00 -1.29 35.29
CA LEU A 332 4.07 -1.06 33.86
C LEU A 332 5.37 -0.32 33.48
N TYR A 333 5.74 0.71 34.23
CA TYR A 333 7.00 1.42 34.04
C TYR A 333 8.21 0.52 34.24
N LYS A 334 8.25 -0.27 35.32
CA LYS A 334 9.37 -1.20 35.62
C LYS A 334 9.55 -2.28 34.54
N LYS A 335 8.45 -2.80 33.98
CA LYS A 335 8.52 -3.80 32.89
C LYS A 335 9.09 -3.24 31.59
N VAL A 336 8.86 -1.95 31.33
CA VAL A 336 9.39 -1.23 30.17
C VAL A 336 10.81 -0.72 30.41
N HIS A 337 11.16 -0.43 31.67
CA HIS A 337 12.41 0.21 32.07
C HIS A 337 13.28 -0.73 32.90
N LYS A 338 13.82 -1.79 32.27
CA LYS A 338 14.93 -2.54 32.82
C LYS A 338 16.24 -1.89 32.36
N GLU A 339 16.98 -1.29 33.28
CA GLU A 339 18.24 -0.54 33.02
C GLU A 339 19.23 -1.27 32.09
N ARG A 340 19.31 -2.61 32.17
CA ARG A 340 20.17 -3.43 31.31
C ARG A 340 19.66 -3.57 29.86
N GLU A 341 18.35 -3.70 29.67
CA GLU A 341 17.75 -3.94 28.34
C GLU A 341 17.63 -2.65 27.51
N LEU A 342 17.64 -1.46 28.14
CA LEU A 342 17.47 -0.20 27.42
C LEU A 342 18.70 0.14 26.56
N TYR A 343 19.90 -0.17 27.07
CA TYR A 343 21.15 -0.04 26.32
C TYR A 343 21.33 -1.23 25.35
N GLU A 344 21.03 -2.46 25.74
CA GLU A 344 21.12 -3.61 24.83
C GLU A 344 20.15 -3.48 23.65
N ASN A 345 18.89 -3.08 23.84
CA ASN A 345 17.93 -2.92 22.72
C ASN A 345 18.21 -1.70 21.83
N LEU A 346 18.99 -0.71 22.31
CA LEU A 346 19.48 0.39 21.48
C LEU A 346 20.59 -0.05 20.52
N PHE A 347 21.31 -1.13 20.84
CA PHE A 347 22.52 -1.56 20.11
C PHE A 347 22.47 -3.00 19.56
N THR A 348 21.52 -3.82 19.98
CA THR A 348 21.31 -5.20 19.50
C THR A 348 19.84 -5.43 19.14
N ASN A 349 19.59 -5.85 17.90
CA ASN A 349 18.27 -6.25 17.40
C ASN A 349 17.86 -7.59 18.04
N ASN A 350 17.40 -7.56 19.29
CA ASN A 350 16.62 -8.64 19.86
C ASN A 350 15.16 -8.47 19.43
N ASN A 351 14.62 -9.48 18.74
CA ASN A 351 13.22 -9.53 18.29
C ASN A 351 12.19 -9.59 19.43
N ASP A 352 12.61 -9.67 20.69
CA ASP A 352 11.75 -9.55 21.85
C ASP A 352 11.82 -8.12 22.40
N LYS A 353 11.28 -7.14 21.67
CA LYS A 353 11.14 -5.78 22.25
C LYS A 353 10.03 -5.82 23.29
N PRO A 354 10.34 -5.64 24.59
CA PRO A 354 9.37 -5.86 25.67
C PRO A 354 8.21 -4.85 25.60
N ILE A 355 8.46 -3.64 25.11
CA ILE A 355 7.44 -2.58 24.96
C ILE A 355 6.43 -2.96 23.86
N GLU A 356 6.92 -3.41 22.71
CA GLU A 356 6.07 -3.79 21.57
C GLU A 356 5.18 -4.97 21.97
N LYS A 357 5.75 -5.98 22.63
CA LYS A 357 5.00 -7.12 23.17
C LYS A 357 3.93 -6.70 24.19
N ILE A 358 4.24 -5.76 25.10
CA ILE A 358 3.28 -5.23 26.07
C ILE A 358 2.13 -4.50 25.35
N ILE A 359 2.41 -3.71 24.33
CA ILE A 359 1.41 -2.97 23.56
C ILE A 359 0.56 -3.93 22.71
N GLU A 360 1.18 -4.89 22.03
CA GLU A 360 0.51 -5.88 21.18
C GLU A 360 -0.42 -6.79 22.00
N GLN A 361 0.01 -7.19 23.20
CA GLN A 361 -0.78 -8.03 24.10
C GLN A 361 -1.70 -7.21 25.02
N SER A 362 -1.75 -5.89 24.86
CA SER A 362 -2.51 -5.02 25.76
C SER A 362 -4.03 -5.23 25.66
N PRO A 363 -4.77 -4.99 26.77
CA PRO A 363 -6.23 -5.00 26.75
C PRO A 363 -6.83 -4.09 25.68
N ASN A 364 -6.27 -2.89 25.48
CA ASN A 364 -6.74 -1.96 24.47
C ASN A 364 -6.67 -2.54 23.05
N ASN A 365 -5.59 -3.23 22.69
CA ASN A 365 -5.45 -3.81 21.36
C ASN A 365 -6.54 -4.86 21.09
N LEU A 366 -6.79 -5.76 22.05
CA LEU A 366 -7.84 -6.78 21.93
C LEU A 366 -9.24 -6.15 21.83
N ILE A 367 -9.56 -5.19 22.71
CA ILE A 367 -10.83 -4.46 22.67
C ILE A 367 -11.00 -3.72 21.33
N THR A 368 -9.94 -3.12 20.81
CA THR A 368 -9.97 -2.43 19.50
C THR A 368 -10.26 -3.40 18.36
N LYS A 369 -9.63 -4.58 18.35
CA LYS A 369 -9.93 -5.62 17.35
C LYS A 369 -11.40 -6.05 17.39
N ILE A 370 -11.95 -6.27 18.59
CA ILE A 370 -13.36 -6.68 18.77
C ILE A 370 -14.30 -5.57 18.29
N SER A 371 -14.08 -4.32 18.74
CA SER A 371 -14.89 -3.16 18.35
C SER A 371 -14.89 -2.96 16.84
N ASN A 372 -13.73 -3.07 16.19
CA ASN A 372 -13.61 -2.92 14.75
C ASN A 372 -14.33 -4.03 13.98
N LYS A 373 -14.18 -5.30 14.39
CA LYS A 373 -14.91 -6.41 13.75
C LYS A 373 -16.42 -6.31 13.95
N TYR A 374 -16.86 -5.92 15.13
CA TYR A 374 -18.27 -5.67 15.41
C TYR A 374 -18.82 -4.57 14.50
N PHE A 375 -18.14 -3.41 14.46
CA PHE A 375 -18.56 -2.29 13.62
C PHE A 375 -18.56 -2.66 12.13
N GLN A 376 -17.55 -3.37 11.65
CA GLN A 376 -17.51 -3.89 10.27
C GLN A 376 -18.73 -4.78 9.98
N ALA A 377 -19.06 -5.72 10.87
CA ALA A 377 -20.24 -6.56 10.71
C ALA A 377 -21.53 -5.73 10.69
N LEU A 378 -21.66 -4.71 11.53
CA LEU A 378 -22.82 -3.81 11.52
C LEU A 378 -22.95 -3.02 10.21
N LEU A 379 -21.84 -2.59 9.61
CA LEU A 379 -21.85 -1.86 8.34
C LEU A 379 -22.39 -2.70 7.18
N GLU A 380 -22.16 -4.01 7.19
CA GLU A 380 -22.71 -4.94 6.19
C GLU A 380 -24.24 -5.02 6.23
N ILE A 381 -24.85 -4.77 7.38
CA ILE A 381 -26.30 -4.90 7.62
C ILE A 381 -26.93 -3.59 8.11
N ALA A 382 -26.29 -2.45 7.84
CA ALA A 382 -26.71 -1.17 8.42
C ALA A 382 -28.13 -0.76 8.01
N THR A 383 -28.53 -1.07 6.77
CA THR A 383 -29.87 -0.73 6.25
C THR A 383 -30.95 -1.49 7.00
N SER A 384 -30.83 -2.82 7.08
CA SER A 384 -31.77 -3.72 7.74
C SER A 384 -31.83 -3.45 9.26
N ILE A 385 -30.70 -3.13 9.90
CA ILE A 385 -30.69 -2.68 11.30
C ILE A 385 -31.46 -1.38 11.47
N ASN A 386 -31.22 -0.35 10.66
CA ASN A 386 -31.91 0.93 10.79
C ASN A 386 -33.43 0.77 10.60
N ILE A 387 -33.86 -0.09 9.68
CA ILE A 387 -35.29 -0.42 9.50
C ILE A 387 -35.82 -1.15 10.74
N ALA A 388 -35.11 -2.16 11.25
CA ALA A 388 -35.54 -2.90 12.43
C ALA A 388 -35.63 -2.00 13.68
N ILE A 389 -34.73 -1.02 13.83
CA ILE A 389 -34.81 0.01 14.87
C ILE A 389 -36.04 0.90 14.65
N SER A 390 -36.28 1.34 13.41
CA SER A 390 -37.45 2.16 13.07
C SER A 390 -38.77 1.44 13.34
N ASP A 391 -38.80 0.12 13.16
CA ASP A 391 -39.96 -0.74 13.37
C ASP A 391 -40.05 -1.22 14.84
N GLU A 392 -39.15 -0.77 15.72
CA GLU A 392 -39.05 -1.17 17.14
C GLU A 392 -38.98 -2.70 17.34
N ASN A 393 -38.38 -3.42 16.40
CA ASN A 393 -38.33 -4.89 16.41
C ASN A 393 -37.26 -5.42 17.39
N LEU A 394 -37.60 -5.39 18.68
CA LEU A 394 -36.74 -5.82 19.79
C LEU A 394 -36.28 -7.28 19.70
N GLU A 395 -37.06 -8.18 19.07
CA GLU A 395 -36.63 -9.56 18.88
C GLU A 395 -35.36 -9.65 18.02
N VAL A 396 -35.26 -8.77 17.01
CA VAL A 396 -34.15 -8.71 16.06
C VAL A 396 -32.99 -7.88 16.61
N ILE A 397 -33.26 -6.71 17.20
CA ILE A 397 -32.20 -5.79 17.66
C ILE A 397 -31.73 -6.03 19.10
N GLY A 398 -32.53 -6.72 19.92
CA GLY A 398 -32.26 -6.95 21.35
C GLY A 398 -30.88 -7.56 21.64
N PRO A 399 -30.44 -8.62 20.94
CA PRO A 399 -29.12 -9.20 21.16
C PRO A 399 -27.94 -8.24 20.92
N PHE A 400 -28.08 -7.28 20.00
CA PHE A 400 -27.06 -6.26 19.76
C PHE A 400 -26.99 -5.26 20.93
N ILE A 401 -28.14 -4.80 21.42
CA ILE A 401 -28.23 -3.90 22.58
C ILE A 401 -27.61 -4.56 23.82
N GLU A 402 -27.96 -5.83 24.07
CA GLU A 402 -27.41 -6.58 25.20
C GLU A 402 -25.90 -6.78 25.07
N PHE A 403 -25.40 -7.09 23.86
CA PHE A 403 -23.97 -7.20 23.59
C PHE A 403 -23.24 -5.89 23.88
N GLU A 404 -23.70 -4.77 23.30
CA GLU A 404 -23.09 -3.45 23.44
C GLU A 404 -23.04 -3.00 24.91
N LYS A 405 -24.10 -3.26 25.67
CA LYS A 405 -24.15 -2.99 27.11
C LYS A 405 -23.08 -3.76 27.87
N ASN A 406 -22.98 -5.08 27.67
CA ASN A 406 -21.98 -5.91 28.37
C ASN A 406 -20.55 -5.58 27.94
N PHE A 407 -20.34 -5.30 26.66
CA PHE A 407 -19.03 -4.89 26.16
C PHE A 407 -18.57 -3.56 26.77
N ASN A 408 -19.46 -2.58 26.92
CA ASN A 408 -19.14 -1.31 27.59
C ASN A 408 -18.85 -1.48 29.09
N LEU A 409 -19.43 -2.48 29.76
CA LEU A 409 -19.06 -2.83 31.13
C LEU A 409 -17.63 -3.37 31.22
N ILE A 410 -17.24 -4.24 30.28
CA ILE A 410 -15.88 -4.79 30.16
C ILE A 410 -14.87 -3.66 29.93
N THR A 411 -15.10 -2.78 28.97
CA THR A 411 -14.18 -1.65 28.70
C THR A 411 -14.08 -0.70 29.88
N SER A 412 -15.19 -0.45 30.58
CA SER A 412 -15.21 0.35 31.81
C SER A 412 -14.49 -0.31 32.98
N GLN A 413 -14.37 -1.64 33.05
CA GLN A 413 -13.54 -2.29 34.08
C GLN A 413 -12.06 -2.15 33.75
N ILE A 414 -11.66 -2.36 32.49
CA ILE A 414 -10.26 -2.25 32.06
C ILE A 414 -9.69 -0.85 32.35
N SER A 415 -10.48 0.19 32.15
CA SER A 415 -10.04 1.58 32.40
C SER A 415 -9.77 1.90 33.87
N LYS A 416 -10.23 1.07 34.81
CA LYS A 416 -10.03 1.26 36.27
C LYS A 416 -8.65 0.86 36.77
N LYS A 417 -7.91 0.04 36.00
CA LYS A 417 -6.52 -0.38 36.29
C LYS A 417 -6.31 -0.91 37.72
N HIS A 418 -5.94 -0.03 38.66
CA HIS A 418 -5.68 -0.35 40.07
C HIS A 418 -6.95 -0.77 40.83
N GLU A 419 -8.13 -0.32 40.40
CA GLU A 419 -9.42 -0.76 40.93
C GLU A 419 -10.07 -1.87 40.08
N PHE A 420 -9.28 -2.59 39.28
CA PHE A 420 -9.80 -3.64 38.40
C PHE A 420 -10.38 -4.81 39.21
N ASN A 421 -11.68 -5.05 39.02
CA ASN A 421 -12.38 -6.15 39.69
C ASN A 421 -12.45 -7.39 38.77
N HIS A 422 -11.63 -8.38 39.09
CA HIS A 422 -11.51 -9.62 38.35
C HIS A 422 -12.84 -10.40 38.28
N GLU A 423 -13.54 -10.55 39.40
CA GLU A 423 -14.80 -11.31 39.46
C GLU A 423 -15.89 -10.68 38.59
N ARG A 424 -16.03 -9.35 38.68
CA ARG A 424 -16.99 -8.59 37.87
C ARG A 424 -16.66 -8.71 36.39
N PHE A 425 -15.38 -8.60 36.04
CA PHE A 425 -14.91 -8.74 34.67
C PHE A 425 -15.23 -10.12 34.07
N TYR A 426 -14.93 -11.20 34.80
CA TYR A 426 -15.27 -12.56 34.36
C TYR A 426 -16.77 -12.79 34.25
N LYS A 427 -17.57 -12.19 35.15
CA LYS A 427 -19.03 -12.23 35.08
C LYS A 427 -19.53 -11.57 33.80
N ASP A 428 -19.03 -10.37 33.48
CA ASP A 428 -19.41 -9.62 32.27
C ASP A 428 -19.03 -10.39 30.99
N ILE A 429 -17.84 -11.02 30.94
CA ILE A 429 -17.44 -11.91 29.83
C ILE A 429 -18.39 -13.10 29.70
N LYS A 430 -18.76 -13.75 30.82
CA LYS A 430 -19.67 -14.90 30.80
C LYS A 430 -21.05 -14.50 30.26
N HIS A 431 -21.54 -13.31 30.59
CA HIS A 431 -22.78 -12.77 30.01
C HIS A 431 -22.64 -12.55 28.51
N LEU A 432 -21.56 -11.92 28.07
CA LEU A 432 -21.28 -11.69 26.66
C LEU A 432 -21.24 -13.01 25.85
N ASN A 433 -20.53 -14.03 26.36
CA ASN A 433 -20.46 -15.35 25.72
C ASN A 433 -21.83 -16.05 25.63
N LYS A 434 -22.74 -15.82 26.59
CA LYS A 434 -24.11 -16.34 26.53
C LYS A 434 -24.97 -15.64 25.48
N ILE A 435 -24.73 -14.36 25.23
CA ILE A 435 -25.47 -13.56 24.24
C ILE A 435 -25.00 -13.88 22.82
N TYR A 436 -23.72 -14.22 22.66
CA TYR A 436 -23.07 -14.39 21.35
C TYR A 436 -23.82 -15.31 20.35
N PRO A 437 -24.33 -16.51 20.73
CA PRO A 437 -25.09 -17.34 19.80
C PRO A 437 -26.34 -16.65 19.23
N ARG A 438 -27.07 -15.91 20.07
CA ARG A 438 -28.26 -15.13 19.65
C ARG A 438 -27.85 -13.96 18.77
N LEU A 439 -26.78 -13.24 19.13
CA LEU A 439 -26.22 -12.17 18.30
C LEU A 439 -25.86 -12.68 16.90
N LYS A 440 -25.17 -13.82 16.81
CA LYS A 440 -24.76 -14.45 15.55
C LYS A 440 -25.98 -14.86 14.70
N SER A 441 -26.97 -15.48 15.32
CA SER A 441 -28.22 -15.86 14.65
C SER A 441 -28.96 -14.66 14.08
N ASN A 442 -29.10 -13.59 14.88
CA ASN A 442 -29.80 -12.38 14.47
C ASN A 442 -29.03 -11.59 13.41
N TYR A 443 -27.70 -11.59 13.46
CA TYR A 443 -26.86 -11.05 12.39
C TYR A 443 -27.10 -11.79 11.06
N SER A 444 -27.14 -13.13 11.07
CA SER A 444 -27.44 -13.90 9.86
C SER A 444 -28.84 -13.59 9.30
N LEU A 445 -29.86 -13.50 10.16
CA LEU A 445 -31.21 -13.10 9.77
C LEU A 445 -31.25 -11.72 9.11
N LEU A 446 -30.60 -10.71 9.73
CA LEU A 446 -30.54 -9.36 9.18
C LEU A 446 -29.77 -9.30 7.87
N LYS A 447 -28.72 -10.13 7.72
CA LYS A 447 -27.97 -10.25 6.46
C LYS A 447 -28.83 -10.79 5.33
N ASP A 448 -29.69 -11.78 5.60
CA ASP A 448 -30.64 -12.29 4.61
C ASP A 448 -31.68 -11.22 4.23
N ILE A 449 -32.18 -10.47 5.21
CA ILE A 449 -33.08 -9.32 4.97
C ILE A 449 -32.38 -8.24 4.14
N GLU A 450 -31.14 -7.90 4.45
CA GLU A 450 -30.33 -6.94 3.69
C GLU A 450 -30.23 -7.34 2.21
N GLN A 451 -29.94 -8.61 1.93
CA GLN A 451 -29.88 -9.12 0.55
C GLN A 451 -31.22 -9.01 -0.17
N GLN A 452 -32.33 -9.26 0.52
CA GLN A 452 -33.67 -9.09 -0.05
C GLN A 452 -33.98 -7.61 -0.34
N LEU A 453 -33.60 -6.70 0.56
CA LEU A 453 -33.73 -5.26 0.34
C LEU A 453 -32.93 -4.83 -0.90
N ILE A 454 -31.67 -5.27 -1.03
CA ILE A 454 -30.81 -5.00 -2.20
C ILE A 454 -31.47 -5.48 -3.49
N LYS A 455 -31.89 -6.75 -3.55
CA LYS A 455 -32.51 -7.33 -4.76
C LYS A 455 -33.78 -6.59 -5.19
N ASN A 456 -34.59 -6.18 -4.22
CA ASN A 456 -35.88 -5.56 -4.49
C ASN A 456 -35.83 -4.02 -4.52
N LYS A 457 -34.67 -3.41 -4.20
CA LYS A 457 -34.49 -1.95 -4.05
C LYS A 457 -35.54 -1.28 -3.14
N ASN A 458 -35.92 -1.96 -2.06
CA ASN A 458 -37.04 -1.59 -1.19
C ASN A 458 -36.60 -1.07 0.19
N GLY A 459 -37.50 -0.39 0.91
CA GLY A 459 -37.26 0.10 2.28
C GLY A 459 -36.84 1.56 2.40
N ILE A 460 -36.67 2.26 1.27
CA ILE A 460 -36.31 3.69 1.19
C ILE A 460 -37.26 4.59 1.98
N SER A 461 -38.58 4.39 1.83
CA SER A 461 -39.58 5.21 2.51
C SER A 461 -39.51 5.09 4.04
N ARG A 462 -39.25 3.88 4.56
CA ARG A 462 -39.07 3.63 6.00
C ARG A 462 -37.82 4.32 6.54
N LEU A 463 -36.69 4.16 5.83
CA LEU A 463 -35.43 4.81 6.19
C LEU A 463 -35.55 6.33 6.19
N ASN A 464 -36.22 6.91 5.19
CA ASN A 464 -36.45 8.35 5.14
C ASN A 464 -37.27 8.83 6.34
N CYS A 465 -38.36 8.12 6.66
CA CYS A 465 -39.16 8.42 7.84
C CYS A 465 -38.32 8.37 9.13
N PHE A 466 -37.47 7.34 9.27
CA PHE A 466 -36.59 7.18 10.42
C PHE A 466 -35.56 8.32 10.56
N PHE A 467 -34.80 8.60 9.50
CA PHE A 467 -33.74 9.62 9.51
C PHE A 467 -34.27 11.05 9.47
N SER A 468 -35.54 11.28 9.11
CA SER A 468 -36.19 12.58 9.29
C SER A 468 -36.48 12.92 10.75
N LYS A 469 -36.62 11.90 11.61
CA LYS A 469 -36.97 12.04 13.04
C LYS A 469 -35.78 11.88 13.97
N LYS A 470 -34.75 11.14 13.55
CA LYS A 470 -33.57 10.83 14.35
C LYS A 470 -32.50 11.91 14.22
N LYS A 471 -31.90 12.32 15.35
CA LYS A 471 -30.70 13.15 15.34
C LYS A 471 -29.54 12.36 14.73
N PHE A 472 -29.08 12.80 13.57
CA PHE A 472 -27.98 12.19 12.84
C PHE A 472 -26.63 12.73 13.32
N LEU A 473 -25.67 11.86 13.60
CA LEU A 473 -24.31 12.22 13.98
C LEU A 473 -23.34 11.74 12.90
N THR A 474 -22.33 12.55 12.59
CA THR A 474 -21.22 12.16 11.73
C THR A 474 -20.30 11.17 12.45
N TYR A 475 -19.56 10.36 11.68
CA TYR A 475 -18.54 9.46 12.21
C TYR A 475 -17.51 10.19 13.08
N ARG A 476 -17.13 11.42 12.69
CA ARG A 476 -16.23 12.27 13.48
C ARG A 476 -16.85 12.63 14.84
N GLU A 477 -18.11 13.04 14.87
CA GLU A 477 -18.81 13.35 16.12
C GLU A 477 -18.97 12.12 17.01
N ILE A 478 -19.31 10.96 16.44
CA ILE A 478 -19.42 9.68 17.16
C ILE A 478 -18.05 9.29 17.76
N ARG A 479 -16.97 9.49 17.02
CA ARG A 479 -15.61 9.19 17.50
C ARG A 479 -15.13 10.15 18.61
N VAL A 480 -15.50 11.43 18.53
CA VAL A 480 -15.02 12.49 19.43
C VAL A 480 -15.89 12.66 20.68
N SER A 481 -17.15 12.22 20.66
CA SER A 481 -18.13 12.41 21.75
C SER A 481 -17.88 11.61 23.03
N ASN A 482 -16.75 10.88 23.15
CA ASN A 482 -16.38 10.22 24.40
C ASN A 482 -15.49 11.13 25.27
N PRO A 483 -15.98 11.69 26.40
CA PRO A 483 -15.34 12.82 27.09
C PRO A 483 -14.19 12.44 28.03
N SER A 484 -13.82 11.17 28.15
CA SER A 484 -12.80 10.74 29.12
C SER A 484 -11.40 10.83 28.52
N ASN A 485 -10.89 12.05 28.33
CA ASN A 485 -9.47 12.39 28.52
C ASN A 485 -9.25 13.87 28.18
N LYS A 486 -9.07 14.71 29.21
CA LYS A 486 -8.28 15.94 29.03
C LYS A 486 -6.89 15.51 28.60
N GLY A 487 -6.61 15.57 27.29
CA GLY A 487 -5.32 15.17 26.75
C GLY A 487 -4.21 15.93 27.45
N ILE A 488 -3.14 15.24 27.85
CA ILE A 488 -1.91 15.91 28.24
C ILE A 488 -1.33 16.55 26.99
N ASN A 489 -0.96 17.83 27.08
CA ASN A 489 -0.22 18.51 26.04
C ASN A 489 1.23 17.98 26.06
N ILE A 490 1.52 17.01 25.19
CA ILE A 490 2.82 16.35 25.06
C ILE A 490 3.91 17.40 24.83
N ASP A 491 3.67 18.38 23.97
CA ASP A 491 4.64 19.45 23.64
C ASP A 491 5.00 20.29 24.86
N LYS A 492 4.03 20.55 25.75
CA LYS A 492 4.27 21.25 27.02
C LYS A 492 5.16 20.44 27.96
N TYR A 493 4.97 19.12 28.01
CA TYR A 493 5.83 18.23 28.82
C TYR A 493 7.24 18.14 28.24
N LEU A 494 7.38 17.97 26.93
CA LEU A 494 8.67 17.96 26.25
C LEU A 494 9.42 19.28 26.43
N THR A 495 8.72 20.42 26.32
CA THR A 495 9.31 21.75 26.57
C THR A 495 9.84 21.88 28.00
N LYS A 496 9.11 21.36 28.99
CA LYS A 496 9.56 21.36 30.40
C LYS A 496 10.77 20.45 30.62
N ILE A 497 10.77 19.25 30.03
CA ILE A 497 11.91 18.32 30.11
C ILE A 497 13.15 18.98 29.52
N ASN A 498 13.05 19.52 28.30
CA ASN A 498 14.15 20.21 27.63
C ASN A 498 14.66 21.41 28.44
N LYS A 499 13.76 22.22 29.01
CA LYS A 499 14.14 23.34 29.89
C LYS A 499 14.92 22.86 31.12
N ASN A 500 14.50 21.77 31.75
CA ASN A 500 15.20 21.20 32.92
C ASN A 500 16.58 20.66 32.53
N ILE A 501 16.71 20.00 31.37
CA ILE A 501 18.00 19.54 30.82
C ILE A 501 18.93 20.73 30.55
N SER A 502 18.44 21.78 29.87
CA SER A 502 19.24 22.98 29.58
C SER A 502 19.72 23.70 30.84
N ASN A 503 19.00 23.56 31.95
CA ASN A 503 19.36 24.12 33.26
C ASN A 503 20.15 23.13 34.14
N ALA A 504 20.64 22.01 33.58
CA ALA A 504 21.34 20.94 34.30
C ALA A 504 20.57 20.32 35.49
N ASN A 505 19.24 20.45 35.52
CA ASN A 505 18.37 19.84 36.53
C ASN A 505 17.86 18.47 36.05
N TYR A 506 18.76 17.50 36.03
CA TYR A 506 18.50 16.18 35.44
C TYR A 506 17.49 15.34 36.22
N GLU A 507 17.42 15.48 37.55
CA GLU A 507 16.44 14.78 38.37
C GLU A 507 15.01 15.19 37.99
N ASN A 508 14.73 16.50 37.93
CA ASN A 508 13.42 16.99 37.52
C ASN A 508 13.12 16.70 36.04
N ALA A 509 14.14 16.64 35.17
CA ALA A 509 13.95 16.22 33.78
C ALA A 509 13.52 14.74 33.71
N SER A 510 14.18 13.87 34.48
CA SER A 510 13.90 12.43 34.57
C SER A 510 12.50 12.19 35.13
N GLU A 511 12.11 12.88 36.21
CA GLU A 511 10.77 12.75 36.80
C GLU A 511 9.67 13.14 35.80
N LYS A 512 9.85 14.25 35.06
CA LYS A 512 8.89 14.67 34.03
C LYS A 512 8.85 13.75 32.82
N ALA A 513 9.97 13.14 32.45
CA ALA A 513 10.03 12.12 31.40
C ALA A 513 9.32 10.83 31.83
N LYS A 514 9.48 10.41 33.09
CA LYS A 514 8.75 9.28 33.68
C LYS A 514 7.24 9.55 33.70
N GLU A 515 6.80 10.72 34.14
CA GLU A 515 5.37 11.12 34.10
C GLU A 515 4.79 11.04 32.69
N LEU A 516 5.49 11.57 31.68
CA LEU A 516 5.06 11.52 30.29
C LEU A 516 5.01 10.08 29.76
N THR A 517 6.03 9.28 30.06
CA THR A 517 6.12 7.87 29.64
C THR A 517 4.98 7.05 30.23
N LEU A 518 4.72 7.19 31.52
CA LEU A 518 3.59 6.56 32.20
C LEU A 518 2.26 6.93 31.57
N PHE A 519 2.05 8.21 31.27
CA PHE A 519 0.84 8.67 30.60
C PHE A 519 0.67 8.02 29.23
N LEU A 520 1.72 7.99 28.41
CA LEU A 520 1.67 7.43 27.06
C LEU A 520 1.42 5.92 27.07
N LEU A 521 2.12 5.18 27.94
CA LEU A 521 1.91 3.73 28.11
C LEU A 521 0.50 3.43 28.58
N ASN A 522 -0.03 4.24 29.49
CA ASN A 522 -1.41 4.12 29.95
C ASN A 522 -2.43 4.35 28.84
N GLN A 523 -2.19 5.35 27.97
CA GLN A 523 -3.02 5.56 26.79
C GLN A 523 -2.92 4.37 25.83
N ALA A 524 -1.73 3.85 25.59
CA ALA A 524 -1.53 2.73 24.67
C ALA A 524 -2.20 1.44 25.18
N CYS A 525 -2.08 1.13 26.47
CA CYS A 525 -2.49 -0.17 27.01
C CYS A 525 -3.94 -0.24 27.47
N TYR A 526 -4.52 0.88 27.94
CA TYR A 526 -5.82 0.85 28.63
C TYR A 526 -6.88 1.79 28.04
N LYS A 527 -6.54 2.60 27.03
CA LYS A 527 -7.51 3.50 26.37
C LYS A 527 -8.39 2.74 25.39
N CYS A 528 -9.39 2.06 25.93
CA CYS A 528 -10.37 1.33 25.13
C CYS A 528 -11.12 2.28 24.16
N PRO A 529 -11.31 1.90 22.89
CA PRO A 529 -12.15 2.66 21.97
C PRO A 529 -13.62 2.61 22.36
N SER A 530 -14.35 3.66 22.00
CA SER A 530 -15.81 3.66 22.02
C SER A 530 -16.35 2.63 21.03
N LEU A 531 -17.25 1.77 21.48
CA LEU A 531 -17.98 0.88 20.57
C LEU A 531 -18.99 1.70 19.76
N ILE A 532 -18.93 1.62 18.43
CA ILE A 532 -19.96 2.21 17.57
C ILE A 532 -21.10 1.19 17.47
N GLY A 533 -22.17 1.47 18.21
CA GLY A 533 -23.34 0.59 18.30
C GLY A 533 -24.38 0.81 17.21
N ILE A 534 -25.42 -0.01 17.23
CA ILE A 534 -26.51 -0.04 16.24
C ILE A 534 -27.22 1.30 16.05
N TYR A 535 -27.25 2.15 17.07
CA TYR A 535 -27.90 3.46 17.00
C TYR A 535 -27.07 4.52 16.27
N ASN A 536 -25.80 4.25 15.98
CA ASN A 536 -24.87 5.21 15.38
C ASN A 536 -24.41 4.78 13.98
N LEU A 537 -25.20 3.95 13.28
CA LEU A 537 -24.86 3.46 11.95
C LEU A 537 -25.20 4.47 10.84
N PRO A 538 -24.49 4.40 9.69
CA PRO A 538 -24.86 5.17 8.49
C PRO A 538 -26.25 4.75 7.98
N PRO A 539 -26.90 5.56 7.13
CA PRO A 539 -28.22 5.24 6.58
C PRO A 539 -28.28 3.90 5.83
N PHE A 540 -27.23 3.57 5.09
CA PHE A 540 -27.17 2.39 4.24
C PHE A 540 -25.93 1.55 4.51
N SER A 541 -26.07 0.24 4.28
CA SER A 541 -24.93 -0.62 3.98
C SER A 541 -24.29 -0.19 2.65
N ASN A 542 -23.00 -0.52 2.47
CA ASN A 542 -22.28 -0.13 1.26
C ASN A 542 -22.91 -0.75 0.00
N ASP A 543 -23.29 -2.03 0.07
CA ASP A 543 -23.84 -2.75 -1.09
C ASP A 543 -25.23 -2.22 -1.49
N TYR A 544 -26.04 -1.86 -0.50
CA TYR A 544 -27.32 -1.20 -0.75
C TYR A 544 -27.13 0.20 -1.33
N PHE A 545 -26.19 0.99 -0.79
CA PHE A 545 -25.86 2.32 -1.31
C PHE A 545 -25.40 2.27 -2.78
N LEU A 546 -24.52 1.32 -3.14
CA LEU A 546 -24.05 1.15 -4.52
C LEU A 546 -25.21 0.90 -5.49
N THR A 547 -26.18 0.08 -5.08
CA THR A 547 -27.37 -0.24 -5.88
C THR A 547 -28.27 0.99 -6.10
N LEU A 548 -28.33 1.89 -5.13
CA LEU A 548 -29.11 3.13 -5.21
C LEU A 548 -28.36 4.27 -5.89
N LYS A 549 -27.02 4.23 -5.92
CA LYS A 549 -26.15 5.32 -6.39
C LYS A 549 -26.53 5.82 -7.79
N GLU A 550 -26.94 4.90 -8.65
CA GLU A 550 -27.34 5.16 -10.05
C GLU A 550 -28.69 5.85 -10.21
N ILE A 551 -29.54 5.87 -9.17
CA ILE A 551 -30.86 6.51 -9.22
C ILE A 551 -30.72 8.01 -8.88
N THR A 552 -30.85 8.90 -9.86
CA THR A 552 -30.66 10.36 -9.69
C THR A 552 -31.96 11.14 -9.52
N ASP A 553 -33.09 10.57 -9.94
CA ASP A 553 -34.35 11.33 -10.14
C ASP A 553 -35.31 11.25 -8.94
N ASP A 554 -34.90 10.61 -7.84
CA ASP A 554 -35.72 10.44 -6.63
C ASP A 554 -35.22 11.37 -5.50
N PRO A 555 -36.00 12.38 -5.08
CA PRO A 555 -35.62 13.33 -4.03
C PRO A 555 -35.36 12.67 -2.68
N ILE A 556 -36.09 11.60 -2.34
CA ILE A 556 -35.95 10.89 -1.07
C ILE A 556 -34.63 10.11 -1.05
N ILE A 557 -34.30 9.45 -2.15
CA ILE A 557 -33.02 8.74 -2.30
C ILE A 557 -31.87 9.74 -2.25
N ASN A 558 -31.98 10.88 -2.92
CA ASN A 558 -30.93 11.91 -2.93
C ASN A 558 -30.66 12.51 -1.54
N ASP A 559 -31.71 12.77 -0.74
CA ASP A 559 -31.55 13.21 0.65
C ASP A 559 -30.84 12.16 1.51
N LEU A 560 -31.23 10.89 1.41
CA LEU A 560 -30.56 9.82 2.16
C LEU A 560 -29.10 9.59 1.71
N LYS A 561 -28.78 9.75 0.42
CA LYS A 561 -27.40 9.74 -0.09
C LYS A 561 -26.58 10.88 0.51
N SER A 562 -27.14 12.09 0.57
CA SER A 562 -26.48 13.23 1.20
C SER A 562 -26.18 12.97 2.68
N LYS A 563 -27.11 12.32 3.40
CA LYS A 563 -26.87 11.86 4.79
C LYS A 563 -25.76 10.81 4.87
N GLN A 564 -25.73 9.83 3.96
CA GLN A 564 -24.64 8.84 3.87
C GLN A 564 -23.27 9.53 3.68
N ASP A 565 -23.16 10.47 2.75
CA ASP A 565 -21.91 11.21 2.50
C ASP A 565 -21.51 12.06 3.71
N THR A 566 -22.50 12.70 4.36
CA THR A 566 -22.29 13.49 5.57
C THR A 566 -21.79 12.63 6.73
N TYR A 567 -22.26 11.38 6.85
CA TYR A 567 -21.77 10.43 7.86
C TYR A 567 -20.25 10.31 7.84
N TRP A 568 -19.68 10.16 6.64
CA TRP A 568 -18.26 9.86 6.42
C TRP A 568 -17.38 11.11 6.29
N ARG A 569 -17.96 12.32 6.33
CA ARG A 569 -17.23 13.58 6.21
C ARG A 569 -16.35 13.81 7.46
N ILE A 570 -15.03 13.90 7.28
CA ILE A 570 -14.02 14.10 8.34
C ILE A 570 -13.62 15.57 8.42
#